data_AF-A0A243RVI0-F1
#
_entry.id   AF-A0A243RVI0-F1
#
_cell.length_a   1.000
_cell.length_b   1.000
_cell.length_c   1.000
_cell.angle_alpha   90.00
_cell.angle_beta   90.00
_cell.angle_gamma   90.00
#
_symmetry.space_group_name_H-M   'P 1'
#
loop_
_entity.id
_entity.type
_entity.pdbx_description
1 polymer ?
#
loop_
_entity_poly.entity_id
_entity_poly.type
_entity_poly.pdbx_seq_one_letter_code
_entity_poly.pdbx_strand_id
1 'polypeptide(L)'
;MIGGLMAGAVIVPATAAHATPSNCSDKYVLHEYWVNCTSGTGYYRAKVRCYKIGSSQYTTRYGAWRKVGEGLSIASCQSSEEPASGTWVLSNTKP
;
A
#
# COMPACT_ATOMS: atom_id res chain seq x y z
N MET A 1 -6.64 -45.34 35.25
CA MET A 1 -6.91 -44.16 34.41
C MET A 1 -5.94 -43.07 34.85
N ILE A 2 -4.85 -42.88 34.11
CA ILE A 2 -3.85 -41.85 34.41
C ILE A 2 -4.13 -40.69 33.46
N GLY A 3 -4.62 -39.59 34.03
CA GLY A 3 -4.76 -38.32 33.34
C GLY A 3 -3.38 -37.68 33.15
N GLY A 4 -3.16 -37.15 31.96
CA GLY A 4 -2.03 -36.29 31.66
C GLY A 4 -2.48 -35.31 30.59
N LEU A 5 -2.88 -34.12 31.00
CA LEU A 5 -3.02 -32.99 30.08
C LEU A 5 -1.64 -32.75 29.47
N MET A 6 -1.47 -33.17 28.22
CA MET A 6 -0.41 -32.68 27.36
C MET A 6 -0.67 -31.19 27.18
N ALA A 7 -0.09 -30.38 28.07
CA ALA A 7 0.06 -28.94 27.90
C ALA A 7 1.07 -28.73 26.76
N GLY A 8 0.60 -28.95 25.53
CA GLY A 8 1.26 -28.47 24.33
C GLY A 8 1.22 -26.96 24.37
N ALA A 9 2.25 -26.34 24.93
CA ALA A 9 2.52 -24.93 24.74
C ALA A 9 2.71 -24.73 23.24
N VAL A 10 1.62 -24.38 22.55
CA VAL A 10 1.68 -23.87 21.20
C VAL A 10 2.41 -22.54 21.31
N ILE A 11 3.72 -22.58 21.08
CA ILE A 11 4.50 -21.38 20.76
C ILE A 11 3.98 -20.95 19.40
N VAL A 12 2.84 -20.26 19.38
CA VAL A 12 2.42 -19.48 18.22
C VAL A 12 3.54 -18.46 18.08
N PRO A 13 4.31 -18.45 16.98
CA PRO A 13 5.20 -17.33 16.75
C PRO A 13 4.29 -16.12 16.75
N ALA A 14 4.46 -15.24 17.73
CA ALA A 14 3.87 -13.92 17.68
C ALA A 14 4.35 -13.36 16.34
N THR A 15 3.47 -13.39 15.33
CA THR A 15 3.69 -12.60 14.12
C THR A 15 3.84 -11.22 14.67
N ALA A 16 5.07 -10.73 14.72
CA ALA A 16 5.33 -9.38 15.17
C ALA A 16 4.31 -8.54 14.44
N ALA A 17 3.46 -7.85 15.20
CA ALA A 17 2.55 -6.87 14.66
C ALA A 17 3.44 -5.74 14.14
N HIS A 18 4.09 -6.00 13.00
CA HIS A 18 4.76 -5.01 12.19
C HIS A 18 3.63 -4.08 11.83
N ALA A 19 3.57 -2.96 12.54
CA ALA A 19 2.49 -2.01 12.42
C ALA A 19 2.40 -1.65 10.94
N THR A 20 1.44 -2.24 10.24
CA THR A 20 1.31 -2.00 8.81
C THR A 20 0.95 -0.53 8.63
N PRO A 21 1.41 0.15 7.56
CA PRO A 21 1.04 1.54 7.33
C PRO A 21 -0.49 1.70 7.47
N SER A 22 -0.87 2.63 8.32
CA SER A 22 -2.23 2.84 8.79
C SER A 22 -2.55 4.33 8.71
N ASN A 23 -3.84 4.66 8.83
CA ASN A 23 -4.32 6.04 8.64
C ASN A 23 -3.83 6.63 7.30
N CYS A 24 -3.98 5.82 6.25
CA CYS A 24 -3.67 6.20 4.88
C CYS A 24 -4.84 6.98 4.31
N SER A 25 -4.57 8.17 3.78
CA SER A 25 -5.53 8.97 3.05
C SER A 25 -5.05 9.07 1.61
N ASP A 26 -6.01 9.06 0.69
CA ASP A 26 -5.74 9.22 -0.73
C ASP A 26 -6.57 10.36 -1.33
N LYS A 27 -6.05 10.91 -2.44
CA LYS A 27 -6.69 12.01 -3.16
C LYS A 27 -6.34 11.93 -4.63
N TYR A 28 -7.34 12.12 -5.49
CA TYR A 28 -7.11 12.38 -6.90
C TYR A 28 -6.93 13.88 -7.13
N VAL A 29 -5.85 14.23 -7.82
CA VAL A 29 -5.56 15.60 -8.23
C VAL A 29 -5.23 15.59 -9.72
N LEU A 30 -6.16 16.07 -10.55
CA LEU A 30 -6.02 16.05 -12.01
C LEU A 30 -5.72 14.62 -12.53
N HIS A 31 -4.50 14.40 -13.04
CA HIS A 31 -4.02 13.12 -13.59
C HIS A 31 -3.21 12.31 -12.57
N GLU A 32 -3.29 12.66 -11.29
CA GLU A 32 -2.44 12.12 -10.23
C GLU A 32 -3.26 11.46 -9.13
N TYR A 33 -2.68 10.41 -8.57
CA TYR A 33 -3.18 9.73 -7.38
C TYR A 33 -2.18 9.92 -6.25
N TRP A 34 -2.61 10.61 -5.21
CA TRP A 34 -1.80 11.00 -4.08
C TRP A 34 -2.19 10.12 -2.90
N VAL A 35 -1.20 9.61 -2.17
CA VAL A 35 -1.40 8.80 -0.98
C VAL A 35 -0.50 9.33 0.12
N ASN A 36 -1.01 9.39 1.34
CA ASN A 36 -0.24 9.70 2.54
C ASN A 36 -0.67 8.78 3.68
N CYS A 37 0.27 8.04 4.26
CA CYS A 37 0.06 7.27 5.48
C CYS A 37 0.78 7.94 6.64
N THR A 38 0.03 8.25 7.70
CA THR A 38 0.52 9.02 8.86
C THR A 38 0.71 8.18 10.12
N SER A 39 0.30 6.92 10.12
CA SER A 39 0.42 6.02 11.27
C SER A 39 0.93 4.64 10.87
N GLY A 40 1.42 3.86 11.84
CA GLY A 40 2.06 2.58 11.60
C GLY A 40 3.55 2.69 11.28
N THR A 41 4.13 1.63 10.73
CA THR A 41 5.53 1.51 10.34
C THR A 41 5.64 0.93 8.93
N GLY A 42 6.83 1.01 8.33
CA GLY A 42 7.07 0.56 6.96
C GLY A 42 6.95 1.67 5.93
N TYR A 43 6.67 1.26 4.70
CA TYR A 43 6.68 2.06 3.49
C TYR A 43 5.37 1.89 2.74
N TYR A 44 4.99 2.92 2.00
CA TYR A 44 3.83 2.92 1.15
C TYR A 44 4.14 3.60 -0.18
N ARG A 45 3.39 3.24 -1.22
CA ARG A 45 3.40 3.98 -2.48
C ARG A 45 2.02 4.07 -3.10
N ALA A 46 1.77 5.15 -3.81
CA ALA A 46 0.62 5.28 -4.69
C ALA A 46 0.75 4.34 -5.89
N LYS A 47 -0.37 3.75 -6.31
CA LYS A 47 -0.51 2.92 -7.51
C LYS A 47 -1.75 3.41 -8.25
N VAL A 48 -1.59 3.88 -9.48
CA VAL A 48 -2.71 4.32 -10.32
C VAL A 48 -2.74 3.51 -11.59
N ARG A 49 -3.94 3.09 -11.98
CA ARG A 49 -4.24 2.48 -13.25
C ARG A 49 -4.73 3.58 -14.18
N CYS A 50 -3.91 3.88 -15.17
CA CYS A 50 -4.16 4.89 -16.19
C CYS A 50 -4.76 4.22 -17.42
N TYR A 51 -5.89 4.73 -17.87
CA TYR A 51 -6.53 4.35 -19.12
C TYR A 51 -5.99 5.22 -20.25
N LYS A 52 -5.56 4.61 -21.36
CA LYS A 52 -5.03 5.37 -22.50
C LYS A 52 -6.18 5.90 -23.35
N ILE A 53 -6.25 7.22 -23.52
CA ILE A 53 -7.33 7.90 -24.25
C ILE A 53 -7.37 7.40 -25.69
N GLY A 54 -8.56 6.98 -26.14
CA GLY A 54 -8.75 6.44 -27.50
C GLY A 54 -8.24 5.01 -27.70
N SER A 55 -7.93 4.28 -26.63
CA SER A 55 -7.52 2.87 -26.68
C SER A 55 -8.25 2.05 -25.61
N SER A 56 -8.23 0.72 -25.68
CA SER A 56 -8.72 -0.14 -24.57
C SER A 56 -7.60 -0.56 -23.61
N GLN A 57 -6.43 0.06 -23.74
CA GLN A 57 -5.24 -0.28 -22.97
C GLN A 57 -5.18 0.47 -21.65
N TYR A 58 -4.64 -0.23 -20.64
CA TYR A 58 -4.40 0.31 -19.31
C TYR A 58 -2.94 0.15 -18.95
N THR A 59 -2.35 1.22 -18.41
CA THR A 59 -1.01 1.23 -17.84
C THR A 59 -1.11 1.34 -16.33
N THR A 60 -0.29 0.62 -15.57
CA THR A 60 -0.17 0.86 -14.13
C THR A 60 1.05 1.73 -13.88
N ARG A 61 0.86 2.87 -13.23
CA ARG A 61 1.92 3.78 -12.78
C ARG A 61 2.03 3.71 -11.26
N TYR A 62 3.26 3.85 -10.78
CA TYR A 62 3.58 3.79 -9.36
C TYR A 62 4.27 5.08 -8.95
N GLY A 63 3.95 5.57 -7.77
CA GLY A 63 4.69 6.63 -7.12
C GLY A 63 5.94 6.11 -6.44
N ALA A 64 6.74 7.04 -5.93
CA ALA A 64 7.89 6.72 -5.10
C ALA A 64 7.44 6.03 -3.80
N TRP A 65 8.21 5.06 -3.34
CA TRP A 65 8.05 4.52 -1.98
C TRP A 65 8.41 5.59 -0.95
N ARG A 66 7.50 5.82 -0.01
CA ARG A 66 7.63 6.76 1.10
C ARG A 66 7.55 6.01 2.41
N LYS A 67 8.36 6.38 3.39
CA LYS A 67 8.20 5.87 4.76
C LYS A 67 6.95 6.50 5.38
N VAL A 68 6.25 5.77 6.25
CA VAL A 68 5.16 6.33 7.06
C VAL A 68 5.62 7.61 7.76
N GLY A 69 4.85 8.68 7.63
CA GLY A 69 5.16 10.01 8.17
C GLY A 69 6.15 10.86 7.35
N GLU A 70 6.71 10.34 6.24
CA GLU A 70 7.66 11.09 5.38
C GLU A 70 6.97 12.09 4.44
N GLY A 71 5.68 11.88 4.15
CA GLY A 71 4.87 12.72 3.27
C GLY A 71 4.42 12.00 1.99
N LEU A 72 3.84 12.76 1.07
CA LEU A 72 3.04 12.22 -0.04
C LEU A 72 3.82 11.31 -1.00
N SER A 73 3.21 10.18 -1.35
CA SER A 73 3.55 9.38 -2.53
C SER A 73 2.58 9.73 -3.65
N ILE A 74 3.10 10.12 -4.82
CA ILE A 74 2.32 10.60 -5.95
C ILE A 74 2.56 9.67 -7.14
N ALA A 75 1.49 9.11 -7.69
CA ALA A 75 1.52 8.35 -8.93
C ALA A 75 0.75 9.12 -10.01
N SER A 76 1.42 9.45 -11.11
CA SER A 76 0.86 10.32 -12.16
C SER A 76 0.66 9.54 -13.46
N CYS A 77 -0.50 9.73 -14.08
CA CYS A 77 -0.76 9.30 -15.45
C CYS A 77 -0.15 10.29 -16.44
N GLN A 78 0.21 9.83 -17.64
CA GLN A 78 0.71 10.72 -18.69
C GLN A 78 -0.42 11.57 -19.26
N SER A 79 -0.11 12.66 -19.97
CA SER A 79 -1.11 13.56 -20.56
C SER A 79 -2.03 12.90 -21.59
N SER A 80 -1.64 11.74 -22.14
CA SER A 80 -2.47 10.93 -23.04
C SER A 80 -3.21 9.79 -22.31
N GLU A 81 -3.26 9.85 -20.98
CA GLU A 81 -3.86 8.83 -20.13
C GLU A 81 -4.74 9.47 -19.04
N GLU A 82 -5.84 8.83 -18.68
CA GLU A 82 -6.77 9.26 -17.63
C GLU A 82 -6.72 8.29 -16.44
N PRO A 83 -6.77 8.77 -15.18
CA PRO A 83 -6.79 7.89 -14.02
C PRO A 83 -8.11 7.12 -13.95
N ALA A 84 -8.07 5.81 -14.18
CA ALA A 84 -9.23 4.94 -14.12
C ALA A 84 -9.49 4.41 -12.71
N SER A 85 -8.44 4.04 -11.99
CA SER A 85 -8.53 3.65 -10.58
C SER A 85 -7.18 3.77 -9.87
N GLY A 86 -7.20 4.15 -8.60
CA GLY A 86 -6.06 4.37 -7.74
C GLY A 86 -6.19 3.50 -6.49
N THR A 87 -5.08 2.88 -6.11
CA THR A 87 -4.91 2.12 -4.87
C THR A 87 -3.53 2.38 -4.29
N TRP A 88 -3.25 1.92 -3.09
CA TRP A 88 -1.91 2.02 -2.50
C TRP A 88 -1.35 0.64 -2.19
N VAL A 89 -0.02 0.56 -2.21
CA VAL A 89 0.72 -0.65 -1.85
C VAL A 89 1.48 -0.36 -0.58
N LEU A 90 1.40 -1.29 0.37
CA LEU A 90 2.09 -1.23 1.65
C LEU A 90 3.22 -2.25 1.67
N SER A 91 4.31 -1.93 2.36
CA SER A 91 5.44 -2.82 2.55
C SER A 91 6.10 -2.57 3.90
N ASN A 92 6.54 -3.62 4.58
CA ASN A 92 7.29 -3.49 5.84
C ASN A 92 8.77 -3.12 5.60
N THR A 93 9.29 -3.34 4.40
CA THR A 93 10.66 -3.03 3.98
C THR A 93 10.64 -2.11 2.76
N LYS A 94 11.69 -1.31 2.57
CA LYS A 94 11.86 -0.52 1.34
C LYS A 94 12.29 -1.49 0.23
N PRO A 95 11.49 -1.66 -0.83
CA PRO A 95 11.91 -2.48 -1.97
C PRO A 95 12.87 -1.73 -2.90
#